data_AF-B0MK25-F1
#
_entry.id   AF-B0MK25-F1
#
_cell.length_a   1.000
_cell.length_b   1.000
_cell.length_c   1.000
_cell.angle_alpha   90.00
_cell.angle_beta   90.00
_cell.angle_gamma   90.00
#
_symmetry.space_group_name_H-M   'P 1'
#
loop_
_entity.id
_entity.type
_entity.pdbx_description
1 polymer ?
#
loop_
_entity_poly.entity_id
_entity_poly.type
_entity_poly.pdbx_seq_one_letter_code
_entity_poly.pdbx_strand_id
1 'polypeptide(L)'
;MENENEKKTADTAVRKKPDMDKLTELIIVIMLGVTALLTAWASWIGSLHGGNQATNYATSNNLASEGNSEYNAGVQQMNQDMILWNDISSLQIEIVFAQNNNNEAELAKLCNQLFYKMAENVSETMAAKIDWNTADNSSSDPQATILAWLEKENSMSSPFFDENYVNSYFTKANELLAQSQDVLEQGQKDNSNGDAFGLVTVIYSVVLFLLGIAGSFNHKANKYAVVIIALVAFVIATIYMFTLPMPTGFSITSFFKG
;
A
#
# COMPACT_ATOMS: atom_id res chain seq x y z
N MET A 1 9.96 54.78 90.36
CA MET A 1 10.83 54.78 89.17
C MET A 1 10.73 53.38 88.59
N GLU A 2 9.67 53.02 87.90
CA GLU A 2 9.19 53.56 86.60
C GLU A 2 9.97 52.99 85.40
N ASN A 3 9.16 52.48 84.46
CA ASN A 3 9.35 52.21 83.04
C ASN A 3 9.92 50.89 82.52
N GLU A 4 8.95 50.08 82.05
CA GLU A 4 8.79 49.62 80.66
C GLU A 4 9.90 48.78 80.02
N ASN A 5 9.55 47.57 79.59
CA ASN A 5 9.54 47.32 78.15
C ASN A 5 8.74 46.06 77.74
N GLU A 6 7.83 46.35 76.81
CA GLU A 6 7.06 45.54 75.88
C GLU A 6 7.51 44.12 75.49
N LYS A 7 6.48 43.32 75.20
CA LYS A 7 6.36 42.34 74.09
C LYS A 7 7.44 41.27 73.93
N LYS A 8 6.99 40.01 74.02
CA LYS A 8 6.95 39.10 72.86
C LYS A 8 6.12 37.86 73.17
N THR A 9 4.86 37.89 72.75
CA THR A 9 4.13 36.70 72.32
C THR A 9 4.89 36.10 71.14
N ALA A 10 5.67 35.04 71.40
CA ALA A 10 6.28 34.25 70.34
C ALA A 10 5.19 33.40 69.69
N ASP A 11 4.74 33.88 68.55
CA ASP A 11 3.91 33.22 67.55
C ASP A 11 4.42 31.79 67.29
N THR A 12 3.72 30.79 67.81
CA THR A 12 3.84 29.42 67.31
C THR A 12 3.21 29.41 65.92
N ALA A 13 4.04 29.63 64.90
CA ALA A 13 3.66 29.44 63.50
C ALA A 13 3.27 27.96 63.29
N VAL A 14 1.98 27.68 63.44
CA VAL A 14 1.36 26.42 63.03
C VAL A 14 1.55 26.34 61.52
N ARG A 15 2.54 25.58 61.07
CA ARG A 15 2.64 25.17 59.66
C ARG A 15 1.37 24.38 59.34
N LYS A 16 0.35 25.04 58.78
CA LYS A 16 -0.84 24.39 58.24
C LYS A 16 -0.35 23.34 57.24
N LYS A 17 -0.47 22.05 57.59
CA LYS A 17 -0.32 20.97 56.61
C LYS A 17 -1.28 21.30 55.46
N PRO A 18 -0.83 21.20 54.19
CA PRO A 18 -1.71 21.44 53.07
C PRO A 18 -2.93 20.54 53.23
N ASP A 19 -4.11 21.13 53.05
CA ASP A 19 -5.38 20.42 53.10
C ASP A 19 -5.38 19.40 51.96
N MET A 20 -4.99 18.15 52.26
CA MET A 20 -4.74 17.11 51.27
C MET A 20 -5.97 16.83 50.40
N ASP A 21 -7.16 17.14 50.91
CA ASP A 21 -8.40 17.02 50.16
C ASP A 21 -8.47 18.08 49.04
N LYS A 22 -8.07 19.34 49.30
CA LYS A 22 -8.00 20.41 48.30
C LYS A 22 -6.93 20.16 47.24
N LEU A 23 -5.77 19.61 47.66
CA LEU A 23 -4.72 19.24 46.72
C LEU A 23 -5.19 18.12 45.78
N THR A 24 -5.89 17.12 46.33
CA THR A 24 -6.47 16.02 45.55
C THR A 24 -7.53 16.52 44.57
N GLU A 25 -8.40 17.43 44.99
CA GLU A 25 -9.39 18.05 44.10
C GLU A 25 -8.75 18.85 42.96
N LEU A 26 -7.72 19.65 43.26
CA LEU A 26 -6.96 20.37 42.24
C LEU A 26 -6.32 19.41 41.23
N ILE A 27 -5.71 18.32 41.71
CA ILE A 27 -5.10 17.29 40.84
C ILE A 27 -6.16 16.65 39.94
N ILE A 28 -7.33 16.29 40.48
CA ILE A 28 -8.42 15.70 39.69
C ILE A 28 -8.86 16.65 38.57
N VAL A 29 -9.06 17.94 38.87
CA VAL A 29 -9.48 18.94 37.88
C VAL A 29 -8.43 19.11 36.78
N ILE A 30 -7.14 19.19 37.13
CA ILE A 30 -6.06 19.29 36.15
C ILE A 30 -6.01 18.02 35.28
N MET A 31 -6.09 16.84 35.90
CA MET A 31 -6.09 15.56 35.19
C MET A 31 -7.28 15.41 34.24
N LEU A 32 -8.47 15.87 34.63
CA LEU A 32 -9.64 15.91 33.74
C LEU A 32 -9.35 16.75 32.48
N GLY A 33 -8.80 17.96 32.66
CA GLY A 33 -8.45 18.84 31.54
C GLY A 33 -7.38 18.24 30.62
N VAL A 34 -6.29 17.72 31.20
CA VAL A 34 -5.20 17.09 30.43
C VAL A 34 -5.68 15.84 29.71
N THR A 35 -6.45 14.98 30.38
CA THR A 35 -7.00 13.77 29.78
C THR A 35 -7.91 14.12 28.61
N ALA A 36 -8.77 15.14 28.75
CA ALA A 36 -9.65 15.57 27.65
C ALA A 36 -8.85 16.03 26.40
N LEU A 37 -7.76 16.78 26.60
CA LEU A 37 -6.88 17.20 25.50
C LEU A 37 -6.20 16.00 24.82
N LEU A 38 -5.71 15.04 25.60
CA LEU A 38 -5.08 13.83 25.07
C LEU A 38 -6.09 12.93 24.36
N THR A 39 -7.33 12.83 24.84
CA THR A 39 -8.43 12.14 24.14
C THR A 39 -8.70 12.77 22.79
N ALA A 40 -8.82 14.10 22.74
CA ALA A 40 -9.07 14.82 21.49
C ALA A 40 -7.90 14.64 20.51
N TRP A 41 -6.67 14.69 21.00
CA TRP A 41 -5.47 14.44 20.20
C TRP A 41 -5.44 13.01 19.64
N ALA A 42 -5.62 12.00 20.48
CA ALA A 42 -5.62 10.60 20.06
C ALA A 42 -6.71 10.33 19.01
N SER A 43 -7.92 10.85 19.23
CA SER A 43 -9.03 10.75 18.29
C SER A 43 -8.70 11.38 16.94
N TRP A 44 -8.11 12.58 16.93
CA TRP A 44 -7.70 13.25 15.70
C TRP A 44 -6.61 12.47 14.94
N ILE A 45 -5.56 12.01 15.63
CA ILE A 45 -4.51 11.21 14.98
C ILE A 45 -5.04 9.88 14.44
N GLY A 46 -5.94 9.21 15.18
CA GLY A 46 -6.62 8.01 14.70
C GLY A 46 -7.42 8.26 13.41
N SER A 47 -8.10 9.40 13.32
CA SER A 47 -8.84 9.79 12.11
C SER A 47 -7.93 10.06 10.90
N LEU A 48 -6.72 10.60 11.12
CA LEU A 48 -5.73 10.80 10.05
C LEU A 48 -5.22 9.46 9.49
N HIS A 49 -4.92 8.51 10.37
CA HIS A 49 -4.60 7.13 9.98
C HIS A 49 -5.76 6.50 9.18
N GLY A 50 -7.01 6.68 9.62
CA GLY A 50 -8.20 6.22 8.89
C GLY A 50 -8.35 6.88 7.50
N GLY A 51 -8.01 8.16 7.37
CA GLY A 51 -7.98 8.85 6.08
C GLY A 51 -6.96 8.24 5.12
N ASN A 52 -5.71 8.06 5.58
CA ASN A 52 -4.66 7.42 4.78
C ASN A 52 -5.02 5.98 4.40
N GLN A 53 -5.58 5.20 5.33
CA GLN A 53 -6.08 3.85 5.12
C GLN A 53 -7.14 3.80 4.00
N ALA A 54 -8.12 4.70 4.02
CA ALA A 54 -9.14 4.77 2.98
C ALA A 54 -8.55 5.11 1.61
N THR A 55 -7.62 6.06 1.54
CA THR A 55 -6.91 6.41 0.29
C THR A 55 -6.09 5.24 -0.22
N ASN A 56 -5.31 4.58 0.65
CA ASN A 56 -4.47 3.44 0.26
C ASN A 56 -5.32 2.28 -0.25
N TYR A 57 -6.43 1.93 0.41
CA TYR A 57 -7.32 0.87 -0.07
C TYR A 57 -8.00 1.22 -1.39
N ALA A 58 -8.41 2.47 -1.60
CA ALA A 58 -8.97 2.89 -2.88
C ALA A 58 -7.91 2.80 -4.01
N THR A 59 -6.71 3.30 -3.76
CA THR A 59 -5.59 3.24 -4.71
C THR A 59 -5.19 1.79 -5.03
N SER A 60 -5.08 0.94 -4.01
CA SER A 60 -4.79 -0.49 -4.17
C SER A 60 -5.86 -1.17 -5.04
N ASN A 61 -7.14 -0.97 -4.75
CA ASN A 61 -8.22 -1.55 -5.55
C ASN A 61 -8.19 -1.09 -7.02
N ASN A 62 -7.88 0.19 -7.26
CA ASN A 62 -7.74 0.70 -8.63
C ASN A 62 -6.56 0.06 -9.37
N LEU A 63 -5.38 -0.01 -8.73
CA LEU A 63 -4.20 -0.66 -9.28
C LEU A 63 -4.43 -2.15 -9.54
N ALA A 64 -5.10 -2.85 -8.62
CA ALA A 64 -5.47 -4.25 -8.80
C ALA A 64 -6.43 -4.43 -9.98
N SER A 65 -7.43 -3.56 -10.11
CA SER A 65 -8.37 -3.60 -11.22
C SER A 65 -7.67 -3.39 -12.57
N GLU A 66 -6.77 -2.40 -12.64
CA GLU A 66 -5.98 -2.11 -13.83
C GLU A 66 -5.02 -3.26 -14.15
N GLY A 67 -4.29 -3.78 -13.16
CA GLY A 67 -3.40 -4.92 -13.31
C GLY A 67 -4.11 -6.19 -13.81
N ASN A 68 -5.32 -6.45 -13.32
CA ASN A 68 -6.14 -7.56 -13.83
C ASN A 68 -6.64 -7.32 -15.26
N SER A 69 -6.95 -6.08 -15.62
CA SER A 69 -7.30 -5.71 -17.00
C SER A 69 -6.14 -5.96 -17.95
N GLU A 70 -4.94 -5.48 -17.58
CA GLU A 70 -3.70 -5.70 -18.34
C GLU A 70 -3.33 -7.18 -18.44
N TYR A 71 -3.54 -7.96 -17.37
CA TYR A 71 -3.32 -9.41 -17.41
C TYR A 71 -4.20 -10.07 -18.47
N ASN A 72 -5.49 -9.74 -18.48
CA ASN A 72 -6.44 -10.28 -19.46
C ASN A 72 -6.09 -9.85 -20.89
N ALA A 73 -5.63 -8.60 -21.08
CA ALA A 73 -5.13 -8.12 -22.36
C ALA A 73 -3.90 -8.91 -22.81
N GLY A 74 -2.95 -9.15 -21.90
CA GLY A 74 -1.77 -10.00 -22.14
C GLY A 74 -2.15 -11.43 -22.55
N VAL A 75 -3.13 -12.06 -21.88
CA VAL A 75 -3.64 -13.39 -22.26
C VAL A 75 -4.26 -13.36 -23.67
N GLN A 76 -5.04 -12.33 -24.00
CA GLN A 76 -5.64 -12.20 -25.32
C GLN A 76 -4.57 -12.05 -26.42
N GLN A 77 -3.58 -11.19 -26.20
CA GLN A 77 -2.49 -10.99 -27.15
C GLN A 77 -1.66 -12.27 -27.32
N MET A 78 -1.28 -12.93 -26.22
CA MET A 78 -0.53 -14.18 -26.26
C MET A 78 -1.29 -15.26 -27.04
N ASN A 79 -2.60 -15.37 -26.86
CA ASN A 79 -3.42 -16.32 -27.63
C ASN A 79 -3.49 -15.97 -29.12
N GLN A 80 -3.59 -14.67 -29.47
CA GLN A 80 -3.55 -14.24 -30.88
C GLN A 80 -2.22 -14.59 -31.53
N ASP A 81 -1.10 -14.31 -30.85
CA ASP A 81 0.24 -14.62 -31.36
C ASP A 81 0.47 -16.14 -31.45
N MET A 82 -0.10 -16.93 -30.54
CA MET A 82 -0.01 -18.40 -30.59
C MET A 82 -0.82 -18.98 -31.76
N ILE A 83 -1.99 -18.41 -32.06
CA ILE A 83 -2.76 -18.76 -33.26
C ILE A 83 -1.95 -18.40 -34.52
N LEU A 84 -1.39 -17.19 -34.57
CA LEU A 84 -0.55 -16.75 -35.69
C LEU A 84 0.65 -17.69 -35.89
N TRP A 85 1.31 -18.10 -34.81
CA TRP A 85 2.42 -19.03 -34.88
C TRP A 85 2.03 -20.42 -35.38
N ASN A 86 0.87 -20.93 -34.98
CA ASN A 86 0.36 -22.21 -35.50
C ASN A 86 0.11 -22.14 -37.02
N ASP A 87 -0.42 -21.01 -37.50
CA ASP A 87 -0.59 -20.77 -38.94
C ASP A 87 0.76 -20.69 -39.67
N ILE A 88 1.73 -19.96 -39.11
CA ILE A 88 3.10 -19.86 -39.63
C ILE A 88 3.71 -21.27 -39.72
N SER A 89 3.71 -22.01 -38.62
CA SER A 89 4.26 -23.37 -38.53
C SER A 89 3.64 -24.30 -39.56
N SER A 90 2.33 -24.21 -39.75
CA SER A 90 1.61 -25.01 -40.75
C SER A 90 2.11 -24.72 -42.17
N LEU A 91 2.22 -23.43 -42.53
CA LEU A 91 2.74 -23.02 -43.84
C LEU A 91 4.22 -23.40 -44.04
N GLN A 92 5.05 -23.32 -43.00
CA GLN A 92 6.45 -23.75 -43.07
C GLN A 92 6.56 -25.23 -43.43
N ILE A 93 5.74 -26.08 -42.80
CA ILE A 93 5.69 -27.51 -43.10
C ILE A 93 5.27 -27.74 -44.55
N GLU A 94 4.24 -27.05 -45.04
CA GLU A 94 3.78 -27.16 -46.43
C GLU A 94 4.86 -26.70 -47.43
N ILE A 95 5.59 -25.63 -47.12
CA ILE A 95 6.71 -25.14 -47.94
C ILE A 95 7.79 -26.22 -48.06
N VAL A 96 8.20 -26.84 -46.94
CA VAL A 96 9.19 -27.93 -46.94
C VAL A 96 8.70 -29.11 -47.80
N PHE A 97 7.41 -29.46 -47.74
CA PHE A 97 6.84 -30.50 -48.61
C PHE A 97 6.86 -30.11 -50.09
N ALA A 98 6.51 -28.87 -50.44
CA ALA A 98 6.56 -28.39 -51.82
C ALA A 98 7.99 -28.39 -52.38
N GLN A 99 8.98 -28.01 -51.57
CA GLN A 99 10.41 -28.09 -51.91
C GLN A 99 10.84 -29.53 -52.19
N ASN A 100 10.54 -30.46 -51.26
CA ASN A 100 10.92 -31.87 -51.41
C ASN A 100 10.29 -32.54 -52.63
N ASN A 101 9.10 -32.09 -53.04
CA ASN A 101 8.40 -32.60 -54.21
C ASN A 101 8.74 -31.85 -55.51
N ASN A 102 9.65 -30.87 -55.48
CA ASN A 102 10.01 -30.02 -56.63
C ASN A 102 8.80 -29.34 -57.29
N ASN A 103 7.79 -28.96 -56.50
CA ASN A 103 6.58 -28.29 -57.01
C ASN A 103 6.73 -26.77 -56.91
N GLU A 104 7.39 -26.17 -57.90
CA GLU A 104 7.74 -24.74 -57.90
C GLU A 104 6.52 -23.81 -57.82
N ALA A 105 5.40 -24.17 -58.47
CA ALA A 105 4.20 -23.35 -58.48
C ALA A 105 3.54 -23.29 -57.10
N GLU A 106 3.45 -24.44 -56.40
CA GLU A 106 2.90 -24.48 -55.04
C GLU A 106 3.86 -23.83 -54.04
N LEU A 107 5.18 -24.04 -54.20
CA LEU A 107 6.19 -23.39 -53.39
C LEU A 107 6.07 -21.86 -53.43
N ALA A 108 5.97 -21.29 -54.64
CA ALA A 108 5.84 -19.85 -54.82
C ALA A 108 4.57 -19.33 -54.14
N LYS A 109 3.43 -20.02 -54.31
CA LYS A 109 2.16 -19.67 -53.67
C LYS A 109 2.27 -19.67 -52.15
N LEU A 110 2.79 -20.73 -51.55
CA LEU A 110 2.91 -20.87 -50.09
C LEU A 110 3.86 -19.84 -49.49
N CYS A 111 5.00 -19.57 -50.14
CA CYS A 111 5.93 -18.53 -49.68
C CYS A 111 5.28 -17.14 -49.73
N ASN A 112 4.51 -16.81 -50.78
CA ASN A 112 3.78 -15.55 -50.83
C ASN A 112 2.73 -15.46 -49.71
N GLN A 113 1.97 -16.53 -49.45
CA GLN A 113 0.99 -16.56 -48.36
C GLN A 113 1.65 -16.34 -46.99
N LEU A 114 2.76 -17.02 -46.74
CA LEU A 114 3.51 -16.87 -45.50
C LEU A 114 4.09 -15.46 -45.36
N PHE A 115 4.70 -14.93 -46.42
CA PHE A 115 5.26 -13.57 -46.44
C PHE A 115 4.23 -12.52 -46.02
N TYR A 116 3.08 -12.46 -46.69
CA TYR A 116 2.07 -11.45 -46.36
C TYR A 116 1.45 -11.68 -44.98
N LYS A 117 1.28 -12.94 -44.55
CA LYS A 117 0.83 -13.24 -43.19
C LYS A 117 1.83 -12.70 -42.16
N MET A 118 3.12 -12.93 -42.36
CA MET A 118 4.16 -12.47 -41.44
C MET A 118 4.30 -10.95 -41.46
N ALA A 119 4.37 -10.34 -42.66
CA ALA A 119 4.57 -8.91 -42.84
C ALA A 119 3.48 -8.05 -42.19
N GLU A 120 2.24 -8.54 -42.15
CA GLU A 120 1.09 -7.81 -41.61
C GLU A 120 0.81 -8.09 -40.13
N ASN A 121 1.19 -9.27 -39.60
CA ASN A 121 0.69 -9.72 -38.29
C ASN A 121 1.79 -10.01 -37.26
N VAL A 122 3.04 -10.22 -37.66
CA VAL A 122 4.13 -10.52 -36.71
C VAL A 122 4.58 -9.22 -36.04
N SER A 123 4.43 -9.14 -34.72
CA SER A 123 4.92 -8.02 -33.92
C SER A 123 6.45 -7.97 -33.88
N GLU A 124 7.03 -6.81 -33.60
CA GLU A 124 8.50 -6.67 -33.51
C GLU A 124 9.12 -7.60 -32.45
N THR A 125 8.43 -7.81 -31.33
CA THR A 125 8.88 -8.69 -30.25
C THR A 125 8.88 -10.16 -30.68
N MET A 126 7.83 -10.60 -31.40
CA MET A 126 7.77 -11.95 -31.97
C MET A 126 8.81 -12.13 -33.07
N ALA A 127 8.96 -11.12 -33.95
CA ALA A 127 9.90 -11.14 -35.06
C ALA A 127 11.33 -11.40 -34.58
N ALA A 128 11.75 -10.71 -33.52
CA ALA A 128 13.06 -10.90 -32.90
C ALA A 128 13.27 -12.33 -32.36
N LYS A 129 12.20 -13.03 -31.94
CA LYS A 129 12.30 -14.40 -31.41
C LYS A 129 12.38 -15.47 -32.49
N ILE A 130 11.87 -15.19 -33.68
CA ILE A 130 11.84 -16.12 -34.81
C ILE A 130 12.86 -15.72 -35.90
N ASP A 131 13.79 -14.82 -35.59
CA ASP A 131 14.77 -14.23 -36.51
C ASP A 131 14.16 -13.58 -37.77
N TRP A 132 12.92 -13.10 -37.69
CA TRP A 132 12.28 -12.34 -38.77
C TRP A 132 12.78 -10.89 -38.77
N ASN A 133 13.23 -10.41 -39.92
CA ASN A 133 13.66 -9.03 -40.09
C ASN A 133 12.49 -8.22 -40.65
N THR A 134 11.89 -7.36 -39.83
CA THR A 134 10.71 -6.57 -40.21
C THR A 134 10.98 -5.57 -41.34
N ALA A 135 12.24 -5.23 -41.63
CA ALA A 135 12.59 -4.44 -42.81
C ALA A 135 12.25 -5.18 -44.12
N ASP A 136 12.20 -6.51 -44.09
CA ASP A 136 11.89 -7.33 -45.26
C ASP A 136 10.39 -7.36 -45.57
N ASN A 137 9.53 -6.81 -44.70
CA ASN A 137 8.07 -6.72 -44.91
C ASN A 137 7.68 -5.97 -46.19
N SER A 138 8.59 -5.19 -46.76
CA SER A 138 8.40 -4.45 -48.03
C SER A 138 9.15 -5.07 -49.22
N SER A 139 9.67 -6.28 -49.08
CA SER A 139 10.43 -6.97 -50.13
C SER A 139 9.61 -7.14 -51.41
N SER A 140 10.24 -6.87 -52.56
CA SER A 140 9.66 -7.11 -53.89
C SER A 140 9.78 -8.57 -54.33
N ASP A 141 10.47 -9.42 -53.57
CA ASP A 141 10.57 -10.86 -53.80
C ASP A 141 10.20 -11.64 -52.53
N PRO A 142 8.89 -11.84 -52.29
CA PRO A 142 8.38 -12.58 -51.14
C PRO A 142 8.92 -14.00 -51.03
N GLN A 143 9.10 -14.68 -52.17
CA GLN A 143 9.55 -16.07 -52.19
C GLN A 143 11.01 -16.18 -51.73
N ALA A 144 11.92 -15.42 -52.34
CA ALA A 144 13.32 -15.43 -51.93
C ALA A 144 13.50 -15.05 -50.46
N THR A 145 12.70 -14.08 -49.99
CA THR A 145 12.72 -13.61 -48.60
C THR A 145 12.35 -14.72 -47.61
N ILE A 146 11.24 -15.43 -47.86
CA ILE A 146 10.81 -16.54 -47.00
C ILE A 146 11.83 -17.68 -47.03
N LEU A 147 12.34 -18.05 -48.20
CA LEU A 147 13.33 -19.11 -48.31
C LEU A 147 14.61 -18.78 -47.53
N ALA A 148 15.11 -17.54 -47.63
CA ALA A 148 16.26 -17.09 -46.85
C ALA A 148 15.98 -17.04 -45.33
N TRP A 149 14.74 -16.72 -44.93
CA TRP A 149 14.35 -16.75 -43.52
C TRP A 149 14.29 -18.19 -42.97
N LEU A 150 13.80 -19.16 -43.74
CA LEU A 150 13.70 -20.56 -43.32
C LEU A 150 15.07 -21.23 -43.07
N GLU A 151 16.16 -20.64 -43.59
CA GLU A 151 17.53 -21.09 -43.29
C GLU A 151 18.03 -20.63 -41.91
N LYS A 152 17.31 -19.71 -41.24
CA LYS A 152 17.69 -19.19 -39.92
C LYS A 152 17.34 -20.18 -38.81
N GLU A 153 18.16 -20.17 -37.76
CA GLU A 153 18.10 -21.13 -36.64
C GLU A 153 16.73 -21.14 -35.94
N ASN A 154 16.19 -19.97 -35.59
CA ASN A 154 14.93 -19.89 -34.85
C ASN A 154 13.70 -19.85 -35.74
N SER A 155 13.85 -19.92 -37.07
CA SER A 155 12.71 -19.82 -38.00
C SER A 155 11.66 -20.90 -37.74
N MET A 156 12.08 -22.12 -37.40
CA MET A 156 11.21 -23.27 -37.12
C MET A 156 10.95 -23.49 -35.61
N SER A 157 11.53 -22.66 -34.73
CA SER A 157 11.40 -22.82 -33.29
C SER A 157 10.26 -21.97 -32.77
N SER A 158 9.38 -22.55 -31.94
CA SER A 158 8.28 -21.80 -31.34
C SER A 158 8.80 -20.71 -30.41
N PRO A 159 8.43 -19.42 -30.62
CA PRO A 159 8.85 -18.34 -29.74
C PRO A 159 8.28 -18.52 -28.32
N PHE A 160 7.21 -19.30 -28.17
CA PHE A 160 6.58 -19.62 -26.89
C PHE A 160 7.36 -20.62 -26.02
N PHE A 161 8.46 -21.18 -26.52
CA PHE A 161 9.40 -21.93 -25.67
C PHE A 161 10.30 -21.00 -24.84
N ASP A 162 10.38 -19.71 -25.17
CA ASP A 162 11.10 -18.72 -24.38
C ASP A 162 10.21 -18.16 -23.26
N GLU A 163 10.51 -18.55 -22.02
CA GLU A 163 9.77 -18.07 -20.85
C GLU A 163 9.82 -16.55 -20.69
N ASN A 164 10.91 -15.88 -21.08
CA ASN A 164 10.99 -14.42 -21.00
C ASN A 164 10.05 -13.75 -22.01
N TYR A 165 9.91 -14.34 -23.20
CA TYR A 165 8.93 -13.89 -24.18
C TYR A 165 7.50 -14.05 -23.65
N VAL A 166 7.17 -15.23 -23.10
CA VAL A 166 5.85 -15.48 -22.50
C VAL A 166 5.58 -14.54 -21.32
N ASN A 167 6.57 -14.32 -20.45
CA ASN A 167 6.43 -13.42 -19.31
C ASN A 167 6.30 -11.95 -19.74
N SER A 168 6.83 -11.57 -20.92
CA SER A 168 6.81 -10.19 -21.40
C SER A 168 5.38 -9.66 -21.55
N TYR A 169 4.41 -10.51 -21.94
CA TYR A 169 2.98 -10.17 -22.04
C TYR A 169 2.36 -9.71 -20.71
N PHE A 170 2.94 -10.13 -19.58
CA PHE A 170 2.38 -9.89 -18.24
C PHE A 170 3.19 -8.88 -17.43
N THR A 171 4.26 -8.31 -18.00
CA THR A 171 5.16 -7.39 -17.28
C THR A 171 4.40 -6.25 -16.63
N LYS A 172 3.53 -5.58 -17.41
CA LYS A 172 2.76 -4.43 -16.91
C LYS A 172 1.74 -4.83 -15.85
N ALA A 173 1.03 -5.93 -16.07
CA ALA A 173 0.08 -6.47 -15.12
C ALA A 173 0.75 -6.80 -13.78
N ASN A 174 1.88 -7.51 -13.82
CA ASN A 174 2.64 -7.90 -12.63
C ASN A 174 3.17 -6.67 -11.87
N GLU A 175 3.64 -5.65 -12.59
CA GLU A 175 4.08 -4.40 -11.98
C GLU A 175 2.94 -3.71 -11.21
N LEU A 176 1.77 -3.56 -11.83
CA LEU A 176 0.59 -2.95 -11.21
C LEU A 176 0.07 -3.75 -10.01
N LEU A 177 0.03 -5.08 -10.14
CA LEU A 177 -0.40 -5.97 -9.06
C LEU A 177 0.58 -5.94 -7.87
N ALA A 178 1.89 -5.85 -8.13
CA ALA A 178 2.89 -5.67 -7.09
C ALA A 178 2.71 -4.31 -6.37
N GLN A 179 2.56 -3.21 -7.12
CA GLN A 179 2.30 -1.90 -6.54
C GLN A 179 1.00 -1.89 -5.72
N SER A 180 -0.05 -2.54 -6.23
CA SER A 180 -1.32 -2.71 -5.50
C SER A 180 -1.12 -3.37 -4.15
N GLN A 181 -0.29 -4.41 -4.08
CA GLN A 181 -0.01 -5.15 -2.85
C GLN A 181 0.77 -4.30 -1.85
N ASP A 182 1.80 -3.58 -2.31
CA ASP A 182 2.58 -2.69 -1.46
C ASP A 182 1.71 -1.59 -0.83
N VAL A 183 0.81 -1.00 -1.62
CA VAL A 183 -0.13 0.03 -1.15
C VAL A 183 -1.16 -0.58 -0.19
N LEU A 184 -1.64 -1.80 -0.44
CA LEU A 184 -2.56 -2.50 0.44
C LEU A 184 -1.93 -2.72 1.83
N GLU A 185 -0.69 -3.18 1.88
CA GLU A 185 0.04 -3.39 3.12
C GLU A 185 0.23 -2.09 3.90
N GLN A 186 0.48 -0.98 3.19
CA GLN A 186 0.54 0.32 3.83
C GLN A 186 -0.82 0.73 4.41
N GLY A 187 -1.92 0.52 3.68
CA GLY A 187 -3.27 0.74 4.19
C GLY A 187 -3.61 -0.10 5.42
N GLN A 188 -3.13 -1.34 5.49
CA GLN A 188 -3.32 -2.22 6.66
C GLN A 188 -2.54 -1.74 7.89
N LYS A 189 -1.32 -1.22 7.69
CA LYS A 189 -0.53 -0.58 8.76
C LYS A 189 -1.27 0.64 9.29
N ASP A 190 -1.75 1.50 8.41
CA ASP A 190 -2.51 2.71 8.79
C ASP A 190 -3.80 2.34 9.53
N ASN A 191 -4.52 1.29 9.08
CA ASN A 191 -5.69 0.78 9.80
C ASN A 191 -5.35 0.37 11.23
N SER A 192 -4.32 -0.46 11.39
CA SER A 192 -3.89 -0.99 12.67
C SER A 192 -3.45 0.11 13.64
N ASN A 193 -2.75 1.13 13.11
CA ASN A 193 -2.34 2.29 13.90
C ASN A 193 -3.55 3.15 14.30
N GLY A 194 -4.48 3.41 13.37
CA GLY A 194 -5.73 4.13 13.64
C GLY A 194 -6.56 3.46 14.75
N ASP A 195 -6.72 2.14 14.68
CA ASP A 195 -7.42 1.33 15.69
C ASP A 195 -6.74 1.43 17.07
N ALA A 196 -5.40 1.43 17.10
CA ALA A 196 -4.65 1.59 18.35
C ALA A 196 -4.88 2.96 19.00
N PHE A 197 -4.97 4.04 18.22
CA PHE A 197 -5.37 5.36 18.73
C PHE A 197 -6.85 5.41 19.16
N GLY A 198 -7.72 4.64 18.50
CA GLY A 198 -9.09 4.39 18.93
C GLY A 198 -9.14 3.77 20.34
N LEU A 199 -8.32 2.74 20.59
CA LEU A 199 -8.20 2.12 21.91
C LEU A 199 -7.73 3.12 22.99
N VAL A 200 -6.72 3.95 22.69
CA VAL A 200 -6.25 5.01 23.60
C VAL A 200 -7.38 5.97 23.96
N THR A 201 -8.19 6.37 22.98
CA THR A 201 -9.35 7.26 23.17
C THR A 201 -10.40 6.63 24.10
N VAL A 202 -10.67 5.33 23.95
CA VAL A 202 -11.57 4.59 24.85
C VAL A 202 -11.02 4.55 26.28
N ILE A 203 -9.73 4.25 26.45
CA ILE A 203 -9.11 4.21 27.79
C ILE A 203 -9.17 5.59 28.45
N TYR A 204 -8.86 6.67 27.73
CA TYR A 204 -8.98 8.01 28.29
C TYR A 204 -10.43 8.39 28.63
N SER A 205 -11.41 7.90 27.88
CA SER A 205 -12.83 8.10 28.22
C SER A 205 -13.20 7.43 29.55
N VAL A 206 -12.65 6.23 29.82
CA VAL A 206 -12.78 5.56 31.13
C VAL A 206 -12.09 6.36 32.22
N VAL A 207 -10.88 6.89 31.97
CA VAL A 207 -10.17 7.76 32.93
C VAL A 207 -10.97 9.01 33.26
N LEU A 208 -11.52 9.71 32.25
CA LEU A 208 -12.37 10.89 32.44
C LEU A 208 -13.60 10.56 33.29
N PHE A 209 -14.24 9.42 33.02
CA PHE A 209 -15.38 8.97 33.79
C PHE A 209 -15.01 8.71 35.26
N LEU A 210 -13.94 7.95 35.52
CA LEU A 210 -13.47 7.64 36.87
C LEU A 210 -13.09 8.90 37.67
N LEU A 211 -12.39 9.85 37.03
CA LEU A 211 -12.06 11.15 37.64
C LEU A 211 -13.30 12.00 37.88
N GLY A 212 -14.29 11.96 36.98
CA GLY A 212 -15.56 12.69 37.12
C GLY A 212 -16.40 12.20 38.30
N ILE A 213 -16.51 10.89 38.49
CA ILE A 213 -17.25 10.32 39.62
C ILE A 213 -16.48 10.41 40.94
N ALA A 214 -15.15 10.62 40.92
CA ALA A 214 -14.33 10.69 42.12
C ALA A 214 -14.81 11.76 43.12
N GLY A 215 -15.39 12.86 42.62
CA GLY A 215 -15.96 13.94 43.44
C GLY A 215 -17.23 13.56 44.22
N SER A 216 -17.93 12.49 43.81
CA SER A 216 -19.17 12.04 44.44
C SER A 216 -18.97 11.15 45.68
N PHE A 217 -17.75 10.65 45.91
CA PHE A 217 -17.49 9.72 47.01
C PHE A 217 -17.29 10.44 48.35
N ASN A 218 -18.19 10.19 49.29
CA ASN A 218 -18.10 10.69 50.66
C ASN A 218 -17.01 9.99 51.49
N HIS A 219 -16.67 8.74 51.16
CA HIS A 219 -15.64 7.98 51.87
C HIS A 219 -14.26 8.16 51.23
N LYS A 220 -13.32 8.74 51.99
CA LYS A 220 -11.97 9.09 51.49
C LYS A 220 -11.23 7.92 50.85
N ALA A 221 -11.30 6.73 51.45
CA ALA A 221 -10.65 5.53 50.90
C ALA A 221 -11.14 5.18 49.48
N ASN A 222 -12.45 5.27 49.22
CA ASN A 222 -13.03 4.96 47.92
C ASN A 222 -12.64 6.02 46.88
N LYS A 223 -12.62 7.30 47.28
CA LYS A 223 -12.12 8.41 46.45
C LYS A 223 -10.68 8.15 46.02
N TYR A 224 -9.79 7.84 46.95
CA TYR A 224 -8.38 7.56 46.63
C TYR A 224 -8.22 6.30 45.75
N ALA A 225 -8.98 5.22 46.01
CA ALA A 225 -8.92 4.01 45.22
C ALA A 225 -9.26 4.28 43.74
N VAL A 226 -10.36 4.99 43.47
CA VAL A 226 -10.79 5.34 42.11
C VAL A 226 -9.77 6.25 41.41
N VAL A 227 -9.24 7.26 42.12
CA VAL A 227 -8.21 8.16 41.57
C VAL A 227 -6.93 7.41 41.22
N ILE A 228 -6.47 6.49 42.07
CA ILE A 228 -5.27 5.67 41.79
C ILE A 228 -5.49 4.80 40.55
N ILE A 229 -6.64 4.13 40.44
CA ILE A 229 -6.98 3.31 39.26
C ILE A 229 -6.97 4.17 37.99
N ALA A 230 -7.62 5.34 38.04
CA ALA A 230 -7.65 6.28 36.93
C ALA A 230 -6.25 6.74 36.53
N LEU A 231 -5.38 7.03 37.50
CA LEU A 231 -4.02 7.48 37.27
C LEU A 231 -3.14 6.37 36.64
N VAL A 232 -3.28 5.13 37.11
CA VAL A 232 -2.59 3.97 36.51
C VAL A 232 -3.04 3.76 35.06
N ALA A 233 -4.35 3.76 34.80
CA ALA A 233 -4.89 3.61 33.45
C ALA A 233 -4.44 4.76 32.53
N PHE A 234 -4.42 6.00 33.05
CA PHE A 234 -3.90 7.17 32.33
C PHE A 234 -2.45 6.97 31.92
N VAL A 235 -1.57 6.62 32.87
CA VAL A 235 -0.14 6.42 32.59
C VAL A 235 0.07 5.33 31.53
N ILE A 236 -0.64 4.20 31.64
CA ILE A 236 -0.55 3.11 30.65
C ILE A 236 -0.98 3.59 29.26
N ALA A 237 -2.13 4.28 29.16
CA ALA A 237 -2.63 4.80 27.89
C ALA A 237 -1.66 5.83 27.27
N THR A 238 -1.12 6.73 28.09
CA THR A 238 -0.16 7.74 27.63
C THR A 238 1.13 7.11 27.14
N ILE A 239 1.71 6.17 27.89
CA ILE A 239 2.91 5.43 27.47
C ILE A 239 2.63 4.71 26.14
N TYR A 240 1.52 3.97 26.05
CA TYR A 240 1.16 3.25 24.84
C TYR A 240 0.98 4.21 23.64
N MET A 241 0.26 5.31 23.82
CA MET A 241 0.06 6.33 22.79
C MET A 241 1.38 6.86 22.22
N PHE A 242 2.37 7.13 23.08
CA PHE A 242 3.69 7.62 22.64
C PHE A 242 4.55 6.56 21.93
N THR A 243 4.20 5.27 22.04
CA THR A 243 4.87 4.20 21.26
C THR A 243 4.27 4.00 19.88
N LEU A 244 3.07 4.55 19.60
CA LEU A 244 2.40 4.38 18.31
C LEU A 244 3.02 5.29 17.23
N PRO A 245 3.15 4.79 15.99
CA PRO A 245 3.69 5.59 14.90
C PRO A 245 2.69 6.69 14.49
N MET A 246 3.24 7.86 14.16
CA MET A 246 2.47 8.97 13.61
C MET A 246 2.06 8.68 12.15
N PRO A 247 0.96 9.28 11.66
CA PRO A 247 0.52 9.09 10.28
C PRO A 247 1.61 9.48 9.26
N THR A 248 1.70 8.74 8.16
CA THR A 248 2.63 9.03 7.07
C THR A 248 2.37 10.42 6.49
N GLY A 249 3.44 11.21 6.29
CA GLY A 249 3.34 12.59 5.80
C GLY A 249 2.89 13.62 6.86
N PHE A 250 2.72 13.21 8.12
CA PHE A 250 2.35 14.12 9.19
C PHE A 250 3.48 15.13 9.49
N SER A 251 3.17 16.41 9.34
CA SER A 251 3.98 17.47 9.93
C SER A 251 3.05 18.52 10.55
N ILE A 252 3.27 18.86 11.82
CA ILE A 252 2.51 19.92 12.50
C ILE A 252 2.72 21.25 11.76
N THR A 253 3.93 21.46 11.24
CA THR A 253 4.32 22.69 10.55
C THR A 253 3.67 22.88 9.18
N SER A 254 3.31 21.82 8.46
CA SER A 254 2.64 21.94 7.15
C SER A 254 1.20 22.41 7.30
N PHE A 255 0.57 22.17 8.45
CA PHE A 255 -0.79 22.62 8.74
C PHE A 255 -0.89 24.13 8.99
N PHE A 256 0.17 24.76 9.50
CA PHE A 256 0.24 26.21 9.76
C PHE A 256 0.97 26.99 8.66
N LYS A 257 1.41 26.32 7.59
CA LYS A 257 2.10 26.92 6.44
C LYS A 257 1.17 27.17 5.23
N GLY A 258 -0.14 26.95 5.40
CA GLY A 258 -1.17 27.31 4.42
C GLY A 258 -1.44 28.81 4.40
#